data_AF-A0A0C3GAV1-F1
#
_entry.id   AF-A0A0C3GAV1-F1
#
_cell.length_a   1.000
_cell.length_b   1.000
_cell.length_c   1.000
_cell.angle_alpha   90.00
_cell.angle_beta   90.00
_cell.angle_gamma   90.00
#
_symmetry.space_group_name_H-M   'P 1'
#
loop_
_entity.id
_entity.type
_entity.pdbx_description
1 polymer ?
#
loop_
_entity_poly.entity_id
_entity_poly.type
_entity_poly.pdbx_seq_one_letter_code
_entity_poly.pdbx_strand_id
1 'polypeptide(L)'
;MCAEYVGELFTENNTPNIAAGIFRGLNYNFSTNETWIIDAAKVGNNTRYANHAEPPKDNCEARILLVNGEHRIGFFATKKVAVGQEILLDYGKGYWQHHPELSG
;
A
#
# COMPACT_ATOMS: atom_id res chain seq x y z
N MET A 1 -4.52 1.18 15.76
CA MET A 1 -3.60 0.88 14.64
C MET A 1 -3.63 -0.62 14.43
N CYS A 2 -3.70 -1.06 13.18
CA CYS A 2 -3.74 -2.47 12.80
C CYS A 2 -2.32 -3.01 12.59
N ALA A 3 -1.53 -2.31 11.78
CA ALA A 3 -0.15 -2.68 11.44
C ALA A 3 0.56 -1.51 10.73
N GLU A 4 1.86 -1.65 10.49
CA GLU A 4 2.66 -0.75 9.64
C GLU A 4 2.90 -1.42 8.28
N TYR A 5 2.84 -0.64 7.19
CA TYR A 5 3.24 -1.10 5.86
C TYR A 5 4.75 -0.96 5.69
N VAL A 6 5.44 -2.09 5.65
CA VAL A 6 6.90 -2.16 5.61
C VAL A 6 7.35 -2.76 4.28
N GLY A 7 8.42 -2.20 3.73
CA GLY A 7 9.11 -2.70 2.55
C GLY A 7 10.45 -2.00 2.34
N GLU A 8 11.04 -2.20 1.17
CA GLU A 8 12.28 -1.52 0.76
C GLU A 8 11.97 -0.08 0.36
N LEU A 9 12.83 0.86 0.74
CA LEU A 9 12.66 2.29 0.42
C LEU A 9 13.41 2.64 -0.86
N PHE A 10 12.69 3.15 -1.84
CA PHE A 10 13.19 3.56 -3.14
C PHE A 10 12.72 4.99 -3.47
N THR A 11 13.41 5.62 -4.42
CA THR A 11 12.88 6.78 -5.11
C THR A 11 12.08 6.34 -6.34
N GLU A 12 11.23 7.21 -6.86
CA GLU A 12 10.45 6.91 -8.08
C GLU A 12 11.33 6.44 -9.24
N ASN A 13 12.52 7.06 -9.42
CA ASN A 13 13.43 6.76 -10.51
C ASN A 13 14.22 5.45 -10.38
N ASN A 14 14.23 4.80 -9.21
CA ASN A 14 15.05 3.61 -8.96
C ASN A 14 14.25 2.41 -8.45
N THR A 15 12.91 2.45 -8.55
CA THR A 15 12.06 1.34 -8.10
C THR A 15 12.20 0.13 -9.04
N PRO A 16 12.77 -1.00 -8.59
CA PRO A 16 13.30 -2.03 -9.48
C PRO A 16 12.26 -3.00 -10.04
N ASN A 17 11.09 -3.13 -9.40
CA ASN A 17 10.16 -4.23 -9.67
C ASN A 17 8.94 -3.84 -10.53
N ILE A 18 8.93 -2.65 -11.14
CA ILE A 18 7.77 -2.14 -11.92
C ILE A 18 7.41 -3.09 -13.07
N ALA A 19 8.37 -3.44 -13.93
CA ALA A 19 8.10 -4.28 -15.10
C ALA A 19 7.65 -5.71 -14.73
N ALA A 20 8.22 -6.28 -13.67
CA ALA A 20 7.86 -7.61 -13.20
C ALA A 20 6.49 -7.61 -12.49
N GLY A 21 6.13 -6.51 -11.84
CA GLY A 21 4.79 -6.28 -11.27
C GLY A 21 3.73 -6.22 -12.35
N ILE A 22 3.94 -5.40 -13.39
CA ILE A 22 3.05 -5.27 -14.56
C ILE A 22 2.80 -6.64 -15.20
N PHE A 23 3.85 -7.41 -15.50
CA PHE A 23 3.71 -8.74 -16.11
C PHE A 23 2.88 -9.72 -15.26
N ARG A 24 2.93 -9.58 -13.92
CA ARG A 24 2.22 -10.46 -12.99
C ARG A 24 0.85 -9.94 -12.57
N GLY A 25 0.48 -8.72 -12.97
CA GLY A 25 -0.72 -8.08 -12.47
C GLY A 25 -0.64 -7.69 -10.99
N LEU A 26 0.57 -7.43 -10.46
CA LEU A 26 0.81 -7.14 -9.03
C LEU A 26 1.55 -5.82 -8.86
N ASN A 27 1.15 -5.03 -7.87
CA ASN A 27 1.87 -3.83 -7.46
C ASN A 27 1.90 -3.73 -5.93
N TYR A 28 3.09 -3.49 -5.39
CA TYR A 28 3.35 -3.34 -3.96
C TYR A 28 4.01 -2.00 -3.63
N ASN A 29 3.93 -1.04 -4.55
CA ASN A 29 4.47 0.31 -4.36
C ASN A 29 3.49 1.16 -3.57
N PHE A 30 3.98 1.77 -2.50
CA PHE A 30 3.23 2.73 -1.70
C PHE A 30 4.07 4.01 -1.51
N SER A 31 3.64 5.10 -2.15
CA SER A 31 4.27 6.41 -2.00
C SER A 31 4.07 6.97 -0.60
N THR A 32 5.16 7.39 0.04
CA THR A 32 5.15 8.06 1.34
C THR A 32 5.13 9.59 1.20
N ASN A 33 5.69 10.11 0.12
CA ASN A 33 5.71 11.52 -0.28
C ASN A 33 6.08 11.58 -1.78
N GLU A 34 6.34 12.78 -2.30
CA GLU A 34 6.70 13.01 -3.71
C GLU A 34 8.05 12.41 -4.12
N THR A 35 8.90 11.99 -3.18
CA THR A 35 10.25 11.49 -3.45
C THR A 35 10.37 9.98 -3.22
N TRP A 36 9.69 9.47 -2.20
CA TRP A 36 9.97 8.15 -1.63
C TRP A 36 8.79 7.18 -1.75
N ILE A 37 9.10 5.97 -2.20
CA ILE A 37 8.19 4.85 -2.39
C ILE A 37 8.67 3.68 -1.52
N ILE A 38 7.74 3.02 -0.84
CA ILE A 38 7.96 1.72 -0.20
C ILE A 38 7.55 0.63 -1.19
N ASP A 39 8.47 -0.26 -1.57
CA ASP A 39 8.20 -1.46 -2.38
C ASP A 39 8.24 -2.70 -1.48
N ALA A 40 7.08 -3.35 -1.29
CA ALA A 40 6.96 -4.55 -0.47
C ALA A 40 7.06 -5.87 -1.26
N ALA A 41 7.49 -5.85 -2.53
CA ALA A 41 7.51 -7.03 -3.39
C ALA A 41 8.47 -8.13 -2.87
N LYS A 42 9.69 -7.74 -2.48
CA LYS A 42 10.74 -8.67 -2.02
C LYS A 42 10.86 -8.72 -0.49
N VAL A 43 10.94 -7.56 0.15
CA VAL A 43 11.00 -7.44 1.62
C VAL A 43 9.76 -6.70 2.08
N GLY A 44 9.12 -7.19 3.14
CA GLY A 44 7.95 -6.54 3.73
C GLY A 44 7.32 -7.41 4.81
N ASN A 45 6.10 -7.07 5.20
CA ASN A 45 5.33 -7.84 6.18
C ASN A 45 3.93 -8.19 5.63
N ASN A 46 3.07 -8.80 6.46
CA ASN A 46 1.75 -9.27 6.06
C ASN A 46 0.80 -8.18 5.52
N THR A 47 1.05 -6.89 5.77
CA THR A 47 0.19 -5.83 5.25
C THR A 47 0.22 -5.70 3.73
N ARG A 48 1.25 -6.24 3.06
CA ARG A 48 1.33 -6.28 1.59
C ARG A 48 0.20 -7.06 0.93
N TYR A 49 -0.53 -7.86 1.70
CA TYR A 49 -1.66 -8.67 1.22
C TYR A 49 -3.02 -8.01 1.46
N ALA A 50 -3.07 -6.81 2.07
CA ALA A 50 -4.30 -6.06 2.22
C ALA A 50 -4.77 -5.59 0.84
N ASN A 51 -5.96 -6.03 0.42
CA ASN A 51 -6.47 -5.79 -0.92
C ASN A 51 -7.26 -4.48 -1.03
N HIS A 52 -7.46 -4.05 -2.28
CA HIS A 52 -8.32 -2.92 -2.58
C HIS A 52 -9.80 -3.24 -2.34
N ALA A 53 -10.52 -2.30 -1.74
CA ALA A 53 -11.97 -2.18 -1.88
C ALA A 53 -12.40 -0.71 -1.87
N GLU A 54 -13.37 -0.37 -2.69
CA GLU A 54 -13.96 0.98 -2.70
C GLU A 54 -14.90 1.20 -1.49
N PRO A 55 -15.07 2.45 -1.04
CA PRO A 55 -16.12 2.78 -0.09
C PRO A 55 -17.51 2.32 -0.58
N PRO A 56 -18.36 1.73 0.28
CA PRO A 56 -18.20 1.58 1.73
C PRO A 56 -17.64 0.21 2.17
N LYS A 57 -17.00 -0.57 1.30
CA LYS A 57 -16.52 -1.93 1.61
C LYS A 57 -15.16 -1.95 2.30
N ASP A 58 -14.36 -0.92 2.12
CA ASP A 58 -13.14 -0.66 2.87
C ASP A 58 -13.39 -0.71 4.40
N ASN A 59 -12.42 -1.16 5.17
CA ASN A 59 -12.54 -1.18 6.64
C ASN A 59 -11.27 -0.70 7.36
N CYS A 60 -10.23 -0.39 6.58
CA CYS A 60 -9.02 0.27 7.04
C CYS A 60 -8.67 1.40 6.09
N GLU A 61 -7.87 2.34 6.60
CA GLU A 61 -7.21 3.36 5.82
C GLU A 61 -5.71 3.35 6.10
N ALA A 62 -4.93 3.79 5.12
CA ALA A 62 -3.51 4.02 5.27
C ALA A 62 -3.25 5.49 5.59
N ARG A 63 -2.40 5.74 6.59
CA ARG A 63 -1.98 7.09 6.98
C ARG A 63 -0.46 7.18 6.96
N ILE A 64 0.07 8.20 6.30
CA ILE A 64 1.48 8.56 6.38
C ILE A 64 1.69 9.37 7.65
N LEU A 65 2.64 8.94 8.48
CA LEU A 65 2.95 9.54 9.77
C LEU A 65 4.44 9.90 9.82
N LEU A 66 4.78 11.04 10.40
CA LEU A 66 6.15 11.38 10.73
C LEU A 66 6.50 10.78 12.10
N VAL A 67 7.41 9.80 12.11
CA VAL A 67 7.83 9.10 13.33
C VAL A 67 9.35 9.23 13.43
N ASN A 68 9.82 9.96 14.44
CA ASN A 68 11.25 10.22 14.67
C ASN A 68 11.98 10.80 13.44
N GLY A 69 11.29 11.62 12.64
CA GLY A 69 11.85 12.25 11.44
C GLY A 69 11.70 11.43 10.15
N GLU A 70 11.12 10.24 10.20
CA GLU A 70 10.88 9.38 9.03
C GLU A 70 9.40 9.28 8.70
N HIS A 71 9.06 9.32 7.41
CA HIS A 71 7.69 9.03 6.95
C HIS A 71 7.44 7.52 6.99
N ARG A 72 6.42 7.10 7.72
CA ARG A 72 5.99 5.70 7.86
C ARG A 72 4.51 5.56 7.50
N ILE A 73 4.11 4.42 6.96
CA ILE A 73 2.72 4.16 6.61
C ILE A 73 2.09 3.25 7.66
N GLY A 74 1.11 3.77 8.39
CA GLY A 74 0.33 3.00 9.36
C GLY A 74 -1.07 2.68 8.83
N PHE A 75 -1.55 1.47 9.06
CA PHE A 75 -2.92 1.06 8.76
C PHE A 75 -3.81 1.21 9.99
N PHE A 76 -4.98 1.80 9.81
CA PHE A 76 -5.92 2.12 10.87
C PHE A 76 -7.32 1.65 10.49
N ALA A 77 -7.95 0.85 11.35
CA ALA A 77 -9.34 0.46 11.17
C ALA A 77 -10.24 1.69 11.21
N THR A 78 -11.07 1.86 10.18
CA THR A 78 -12.10 2.90 10.08
C THR A 78 -13.46 2.40 10.58
N LYS A 79 -13.61 1.07 10.66
CA LYS A 79 -14.80 0.36 11.13
C LYS A 79 -14.39 -0.76 12.09
N LYS A 80 -15.35 -1.33 12.82
CA LYS A 80 -15.08 -2.52 13.66
C LYS A 80 -14.71 -3.69 12.74
N VAL A 81 -13.55 -4.29 12.97
CA VAL A 81 -13.07 -5.48 12.25
C VAL A 81 -13.19 -6.70 13.16
N ALA A 82 -13.93 -7.72 12.72
CA ALA A 82 -14.08 -8.97 13.46
C ALA A 82 -12.88 -9.91 13.26
N VAL A 83 -12.70 -10.87 14.16
CA VAL A 83 -11.68 -11.93 13.99
C VAL A 83 -11.97 -12.70 12.69
N GLY A 84 -10.95 -12.85 11.85
CA GLY A 84 -11.06 -13.51 10.55
C GLY A 84 -11.64 -12.65 9.43
N GLN A 85 -12.06 -11.42 9.71
CA GLN A 85 -12.46 -10.48 8.66
C GLN A 85 -11.23 -9.94 7.92
N GLU A 86 -11.30 -9.92 6.59
CA GLU A 86 -10.25 -9.37 5.73
C GLU A 86 -10.07 -7.87 5.97
N ILE A 87 -8.82 -7.42 5.92
CA ILE A 87 -8.45 -6.00 5.95
C ILE A 87 -8.45 -5.47 4.52
N LEU A 88 -9.29 -4.48 4.25
CA LEU A 88 -9.49 -3.88 2.93
C LEU A 88 -9.25 -2.38 2.97
N LEU A 89 -8.54 -1.88 1.97
CA LEU A 89 -8.12 -0.49 1.83
C LEU A 89 -8.67 0.12 0.54
N ASP A 90 -9.01 1.40 0.56
CA ASP A 90 -9.05 2.17 -0.69
C ASP A 90 -7.60 2.49 -1.10
N TYR A 91 -7.18 2.01 -2.28
CA TYR A 91 -5.84 2.28 -2.82
C TYR A 91 -5.72 3.72 -3.35
N GLY A 92 -6.86 4.38 -3.57
CA GLY A 92 -6.94 5.74 -4.06
C GLY A 92 -6.70 5.86 -5.56
N LYS A 93 -7.09 7.02 -6.10
CA LYS A 93 -7.00 7.32 -7.54
C LYS A 93 -5.59 7.28 -8.09
N GLY A 94 -4.60 7.66 -7.27
CA GLY A 94 -3.19 7.68 -7.68
C GLY A 94 -2.70 6.30 -8.08
N TYR A 95 -3.10 5.24 -7.39
CA TYR A 95 -2.73 3.87 -7.74
C TYR A 95 -3.20 3.52 -9.16
N TRP A 96 -4.48 3.76 -9.46
CA TRP A 96 -5.09 3.42 -10.76
C TRP A 96 -4.61 4.30 -11.92
N GLN A 97 -4.19 5.54 -11.64
CA GLN A 97 -3.60 6.42 -12.65
C GLN A 97 -2.23 5.94 -13.13
N HIS A 98 -1.41 5.40 -12.22
CA HIS A 98 -0.09 4.86 -12.56
C HIS A 98 -0.16 3.42 -13.05
N HIS A 99 -1.24 2.70 -12.71
CA HIS A 99 -1.42 1.28 -13.02
C HIS A 99 -2.79 0.96 -13.64
N PRO A 100 -3.18 1.61 -14.76
CA PRO A 100 -4.45 1.33 -15.44
C PRO A 100 -4.55 -0.12 -15.93
N GLU A 101 -3.42 -0.79 -16.18
CA GLU A 101 -3.37 -2.21 -16.55
C GLU A 101 -3.87 -3.16 -15.45
N LEU A 102 -3.94 -2.69 -14.20
CA LEU A 102 -4.39 -3.47 -13.05
C LEU A 102 -5.85 -3.22 -12.66
N SER A 103 -6.54 -2.32 -13.37
CA SER A 103 -7.80 -1.74 -12.90
C SER A 103 -9.04 -2.63 -12.96
N GLY A 104 -8.94 -3.91 -13.38
CA GLY A 104 -10.00 -4.91 -13.28
C GLY A 104 -11.28 -4.62 -14.06
#